data_AF-A0A9P8BIH6-F1
#
_entry.id   AF-A0A9P8BIH6-F1
#
_cell.length_a   1.000
_cell.length_b   1.000
_cell.length_c   1.000
_cell.angle_alpha   90.00
_cell.angle_beta   90.00
_cell.angle_gamma   90.00
#
_symmetry.space_group_name_H-M   'P 1'
#
loop_
_entity.id
_entity.type
_entity.pdbx_description
1 polymer ?
#
loop_
_entity_poly.entity_id
_entity_poly.type
_entity_poly.pdbx_seq_one_letter_code
_entity_poly.pdbx_strand_id
1 'polypeptide(L)'
;MLNARPIGGKRGSRWKDDIWTMKYLPKFKWPMLTEHLAHEAAEHTARLRAELSQSRHEQSDYIRQVELAKSIEKRAASKRKRAPKDADGGGEEPVSTWSNVYEGPQKRPRVEKASEESMVNDRKLKEVLGKVF
;
A
#
# COMPACT_ATOMS: atom_id res chain seq x y z
N MET A 1 7.42 30.32 48.17
CA MET A 1 7.48 30.09 46.71
C MET A 1 8.32 28.85 46.42
N LEU A 2 7.81 27.94 45.59
CA LEU A 2 8.44 26.63 45.31
C LEU A 2 9.40 26.69 44.10
N ASN A 3 9.20 27.65 43.20
CA ASN A 3 10.05 27.88 42.04
C ASN A 3 11.35 28.57 42.43
N ALA A 4 12.41 28.29 41.67
CA ALA A 4 13.75 28.81 41.92
C ALA A 4 14.39 28.31 43.23
N ARG A 5 13.90 27.19 43.78
CA ARG A 5 14.53 26.52 44.92
C ARG A 5 15.53 25.47 44.43
N PRO A 6 16.71 25.38 45.05
CA PRO A 6 17.65 24.31 44.73
C PRO A 6 17.00 22.97 45.03
N ILE A 7 17.31 21.97 44.18
CA ILE A 7 16.80 20.59 44.30
C ILE A 7 17.15 19.97 45.67
N GLY A 8 18.17 20.52 46.32
CA GLY A 8 18.72 20.07 47.59
C GLY A 8 19.84 19.06 47.39
N GLY A 9 20.53 18.71 48.47
CA GLY A 9 21.60 17.71 48.45
C GLY A 9 22.78 18.09 49.34
N LYS A 10 23.59 17.08 49.70
CA LYS A 10 24.84 17.28 50.44
C LYS A 10 25.88 17.97 49.56
N ARG A 11 26.84 18.66 50.19
CA ARG A 11 27.98 19.29 49.52
C ARG A 11 28.77 18.20 48.77
N GLY A 12 28.70 18.20 47.44
CA GLY A 12 29.27 17.14 46.57
C GLY A 12 28.24 16.40 45.70
N SER A 13 26.94 16.61 45.90
CA SER A 13 25.90 16.11 45.00
C SER A 13 26.02 16.74 43.60
N ARG A 14 25.86 15.92 42.56
CA ARG A 14 25.85 16.36 41.14
C ARG A 14 24.81 17.44 40.86
N TRP A 15 23.66 17.38 41.54
CA TRP A 15 22.50 18.26 41.28
C TRP A 15 22.36 19.35 42.35
N LYS A 16 23.43 19.64 43.11
CA LYS A 16 23.39 20.63 44.19
C LYS A 16 22.96 22.02 43.68
N ASP A 17 23.45 22.39 42.51
CA ASP A 17 23.21 23.72 41.92
C ASP A 17 22.02 23.71 40.95
N ASP A 18 21.37 22.56 40.75
CA ASP A 18 20.18 22.45 39.92
C ASP A 18 18.96 22.98 40.68
N ILE A 19 18.07 23.63 39.93
CA ILE A 19 16.95 24.39 40.46
C ILE A 19 15.63 23.82 39.92
N TRP A 20 14.64 23.65 40.79
CA TRP A 20 13.29 23.31 40.35
C TRP A 20 12.61 24.50 39.66
N THR A 21 12.20 24.31 38.41
CA THR A 21 11.30 25.22 37.68
C THR A 21 10.10 24.42 37.18
N MET A 22 8.96 24.55 37.88
CA MET A 22 7.71 23.92 37.45
C MET A 22 6.71 24.99 37.03
N LYS A 23 6.19 24.86 35.80
CA LYS A 23 5.11 25.71 35.29
C LYS A 23 3.86 24.86 35.14
N TYR A 24 2.81 25.20 35.88
CA TYR A 24 1.51 24.58 35.66
C TYR A 24 0.92 25.15 34.38
N LEU A 25 0.72 24.29 33.38
CA LEU A 25 -0.02 24.64 32.18
C LEU A 25 -1.47 24.18 32.39
N PRO A 26 -2.41 25.09 32.72
CA PRO A 26 -3.81 24.71 32.88
C PRO A 26 -4.33 24.12 31.57
N LYS A 27 -5.14 23.05 31.69
CA LYS A 27 -5.75 22.32 30.56
C LYS A 27 -4.78 21.58 29.63
N PHE A 28 -3.47 21.61 29.91
CA PHE A 28 -2.48 20.88 29.13
C PHE A 28 -2.32 19.45 29.66
N LYS A 29 -2.46 18.46 28.78
CA LYS A 29 -2.37 17.04 29.14
C LYS A 29 -1.13 16.43 28.49
N TRP A 30 -0.52 15.44 29.14
CA TRP A 30 0.63 14.68 28.62
C TRP A 30 0.50 14.23 27.16
N PRO A 31 -0.66 13.72 26.69
CA PRO A 31 -0.83 13.34 25.29
C PRO A 31 -0.61 14.47 24.29
N MET A 32 -0.86 15.73 24.68
CA MET A 32 -0.67 16.90 23.83
C MET A 32 0.81 17.23 23.59
N LEU A 33 1.73 16.73 24.44
CA LEU A 33 3.18 16.83 24.18
C LEU A 33 3.60 15.95 23.00
N THR A 34 3.02 14.76 22.93
CA THR A 34 3.36 13.74 21.94
C THR A 34 2.48 13.79 20.69
N GLU A 35 1.38 14.55 20.74
CA GLU A 35 0.39 14.66 19.67
C GLU A 35 1.02 15.07 18.34
N HIS A 36 1.91 16.07 18.35
CA HIS A 36 2.60 16.52 17.14
C HIS A 36 3.47 15.42 16.52
N LEU A 37 4.30 14.75 17.32
CA LEU A 37 5.15 13.66 16.85
C LEU A 37 4.33 12.46 16.35
N ALA A 38 3.25 12.13 17.06
CA ALA A 38 2.34 11.05 16.67
C ALA A 38 1.62 11.38 15.36
N HIS A 39 1.23 12.63 15.16
CA HIS A 39 0.62 13.11 13.93
C HIS A 39 1.59 13.01 12.74
N GLU A 40 2.82 13.51 12.88
CA GLU A 40 3.84 13.41 11.84
C GLU A 40 4.16 11.95 11.47
N ALA A 41 4.30 11.08 12.48
CA ALA A 41 4.51 9.65 12.25
C ALA A 41 3.30 9.00 11.54
N ALA A 42 2.07 9.37 11.92
CA ALA A 42 0.87 8.87 11.29
C ALA A 42 0.78 9.31 9.82
N GLU A 43 1.03 10.59 9.52
CA GLU A 43 1.08 11.11 8.15
C GLU A 43 2.14 10.40 7.31
N HIS A 44 3.36 10.25 7.83
CA HIS A 44 4.44 9.59 7.12
C HIS A 44 4.09 8.12 6.79
N THR A 45 3.57 7.37 7.77
CA THR A 45 3.17 5.98 7.51
C THR A 45 1.96 5.88 6.58
N ALA A 46 1.05 6.86 6.57
CA ALA A 46 -0.06 6.92 5.64
C ALA A 46 0.43 7.15 4.20
N ARG A 47 1.38 8.08 3.99
CA ARG A 47 2.01 8.34 2.68
C ARG A 47 2.72 7.10 2.15
N LEU A 48 3.56 6.45 2.95
CA LEU A 48 4.25 5.23 2.56
C LEU A 48 3.27 4.10 2.17
N ARG A 49 2.17 3.94 2.92
CA ARG A 49 1.14 2.94 2.58
C ARG A 49 0.44 3.27 1.26
N ALA A 50 0.17 4.54 1.01
CA ALA A 50 -0.44 5.00 -0.24
C ALA A 50 0.49 4.72 -1.43
N GLU A 51 1.76 5.10 -1.34
CA GLU A 51 2.79 4.85 -2.37
C GLU A 51 2.94 3.35 -2.64
N LEU A 52 3.01 2.52 -1.59
CA LEU A 52 3.08 1.07 -1.75
C LEU A 52 1.82 0.51 -2.42
N SER A 53 0.63 1.00 -2.06
CA SER A 53 -0.62 0.55 -2.67
C SER A 53 -0.71 0.91 -4.15
N GLN A 54 -0.26 2.10 -4.52
CA GLN A 54 -0.18 2.56 -5.90
C GLN A 54 0.79 1.68 -6.71
N SER A 55 2.01 1.48 -6.21
CA SER A 55 3.00 0.62 -6.87
C SER A 55 2.49 -0.80 -7.07
N ARG A 56 1.81 -1.38 -6.07
CA ARG A 56 1.23 -2.72 -6.18
C ARG A 56 0.11 -2.78 -7.21
N HIS A 57 -0.73 -1.74 -7.30
CA HIS A 57 -1.78 -1.65 -8.31
C HIS A 57 -1.17 -1.63 -9.71
N GLU A 58 -0.22 -0.72 -9.95
CA GLU A 58 0.50 -0.58 -11.22
C GLU A 58 1.20 -1.88 -11.65
N GLN A 59 1.87 -2.57 -10.70
CA GLN A 59 2.50 -3.86 -10.96
C GLN A 59 1.48 -4.93 -11.35
N SER A 60 0.35 -5.00 -10.64
CA SER A 60 -0.69 -5.99 -10.93
C SER A 60 -1.32 -5.76 -12.31
N ASP A 61 -1.50 -4.50 -12.70
CA ASP A 61 -2.06 -4.15 -13.99
C ASP A 61 -1.07 -4.41 -15.13
N TYR A 62 0.22 -4.14 -14.90
CA TYR A 62 1.27 -4.50 -15.85
C TYR A 62 1.28 -6.01 -16.13
N ILE A 63 1.22 -6.85 -15.09
CA ILE A 63 1.18 -8.31 -15.26
C ILE A 63 -0.05 -8.73 -16.06
N ARG A 64 -1.23 -8.20 -15.73
CA ARG A 64 -2.49 -8.48 -16.46
C ARG A 64 -2.39 -8.09 -17.93
N GLN A 65 -1.83 -6.93 -18.24
CA GLN A 65 -1.66 -6.46 -19.62
C GLN A 65 -0.67 -7.34 -20.40
N VAL A 66 0.44 -7.76 -19.77
CA VAL A 66 1.41 -8.68 -20.39
C VAL A 66 0.79 -10.05 -20.66
N GLU A 67 0.01 -10.59 -19.72
CA GLU A 67 -0.72 -11.84 -19.92
C GLU A 67 -1.76 -11.74 -21.05
N LEU A 68 -2.49 -10.63 -21.09
CA LEU A 68 -3.45 -10.34 -22.15
C LEU A 68 -2.77 -10.28 -23.51
N ALA A 69 -1.67 -9.54 -23.64
CA ALA A 69 -0.88 -9.44 -24.86
C ALA A 69 -0.37 -10.81 -25.34
N LYS A 70 0.21 -11.61 -24.43
CA LYS A 70 0.63 -13.00 -24.72
C LYS A 70 -0.54 -13.87 -25.18
N SER A 71 -1.73 -13.70 -24.61
CA SER A 71 -2.92 -14.47 -25.01
C SER A 71 -3.41 -14.09 -26.42
N ILE A 72 -3.37 -12.80 -26.76
CA ILE A 72 -3.75 -12.28 -28.08
C ILE A 72 -2.75 -12.76 -29.13
N GLU A 73 -1.45 -12.66 -28.86
CA GLU A 73 -0.39 -13.15 -29.75
C GLU A 73 -0.53 -14.66 -30.03
N LYS A 74 -0.76 -15.48 -28.99
CA LYS A 74 -1.01 -16.92 -29.14
C LYS A 74 -2.23 -17.23 -30.00
N ARG A 75 -3.33 -16.46 -29.83
CA ARG A 75 -4.54 -16.61 -30.65
C ARG A 75 -4.29 -16.20 -32.11
N ALA A 76 -3.60 -15.09 -32.34
CA ALA A 76 -3.24 -14.62 -33.68
C ALA A 76 -2.33 -15.63 -34.41
N ALA A 77 -1.30 -16.15 -33.73
CA ALA A 77 -0.42 -17.19 -34.27
C ALA A 77 -1.18 -18.49 -34.60
N SER A 78 -2.13 -18.90 -33.75
CA SER A 78 -2.96 -20.08 -34.01
C SER A 78 -3.91 -19.90 -35.20
N LYS A 79 -4.48 -18.69 -35.37
CA LYS A 79 -5.30 -18.35 -36.55
C LYS A 79 -4.45 -18.37 -37.84
N ARG A 80 -3.25 -17.78 -37.82
CA ARG A 80 -2.31 -17.80 -38.96
C ARG A 80 -1.92 -19.23 -39.37
N LYS A 81 -1.76 -20.15 -38.41
CA LYS A 81 -1.45 -21.57 -38.69
C LYS A 81 -2.64 -22.38 -39.21
N ARG A 82 -3.87 -21.94 -38.94
CA ARG A 82 -5.11 -22.64 -39.35
C ARG A 82 -5.74 -22.07 -40.61
N ALA A 83 -5.26 -20.94 -41.12
CA ALA A 83 -5.68 -20.41 -42.40
C ALA A 83 -5.15 -21.31 -43.54
N PRO A 84 -6.01 -21.89 -44.39
CA PRO A 84 -5.56 -22.57 -45.61
C PRO A 84 -4.90 -21.56 -46.55
N LYS A 85 -3.90 -22.00 -47.32
CA LYS A 85 -3.06 -21.15 -48.19
C LYS A 85 -3.79 -20.49 -49.38
N ASP A 86 -5.10 -20.69 -49.52
CA ASP A 86 -5.89 -20.17 -50.63
C ASP A 86 -7.09 -19.37 -50.12
N ALA A 87 -6.87 -18.08 -49.83
CA ALA A 87 -7.92 -17.07 -49.71
C ALA A 87 -7.28 -15.69 -49.89
N ASP A 88 -7.14 -15.30 -51.15
CA ASP A 88 -7.07 -13.90 -51.57
C ASP A 88 -8.40 -13.21 -51.20
N GLY A 89 -8.32 -12.03 -50.56
CA GLY A 89 -9.48 -11.16 -50.36
C GLY A 89 -9.64 -10.57 -48.95
N GLY A 90 -9.40 -9.26 -48.86
CA GLY A 90 -10.09 -8.39 -47.90
C GLY A 90 -9.38 -8.15 -46.56
N GLY A 91 -8.47 -7.18 -46.54
CA GLY A 91 -7.95 -6.63 -45.29
C GLY A 91 -9.03 -5.82 -44.56
N GLU A 92 -9.54 -6.37 -43.47
CA GLU A 92 -10.22 -5.61 -42.43
C GLU A 92 -9.35 -5.64 -41.16
N GLU A 93 -8.60 -4.56 -40.96
CA GLU A 93 -7.96 -4.22 -39.70
C GLU A 93 -9.03 -4.28 -38.58
N PRO A 94 -8.81 -5.01 -37.47
CA PRO A 94 -9.78 -5.02 -36.39
C PRO A 94 -9.84 -3.61 -35.80
N VAL A 95 -10.93 -2.90 -36.10
CA VAL A 95 -11.24 -1.58 -35.54
C VAL A 95 -11.06 -1.65 -34.04
N SER A 96 -10.01 -0.97 -33.60
CA SER A 96 -9.61 -0.75 -32.21
C SER A 96 -10.78 -0.07 -31.50
N THR A 97 -11.69 -0.89 -30.98
CA THR A 97 -12.85 -0.42 -30.24
C THR A 97 -12.36 -0.09 -28.85
N TRP A 98 -11.79 1.10 -28.66
CA TRP A 98 -11.73 1.76 -27.36
C TRP A 98 -13.14 2.25 -27.02
N SER A 99 -14.12 1.34 -27.01
CA SER A 99 -15.46 1.65 -26.53
C SER A 99 -15.51 1.33 -25.05
N ASN A 100 -15.49 2.39 -24.26
CA ASN A 100 -15.84 2.43 -22.84
C ASN A 100 -14.95 1.65 -21.88
N VAL A 101 -13.84 2.29 -21.47
CA VAL A 101 -13.38 2.20 -20.08
C VAL A 101 -14.06 3.33 -19.29
N TYR A 102 -15.39 3.29 -19.20
CA TYR A 102 -16.08 3.99 -18.13
C TYR A 102 -16.17 2.98 -16.99
N GLU A 103 -15.15 2.96 -16.13
CA GLU A 103 -15.25 2.29 -14.83
C GLU A 103 -16.31 3.04 -14.01
N GLY A 104 -17.57 2.65 -14.18
CA GLY A 104 -18.65 3.09 -13.30
C GLY A 104 -18.27 2.82 -11.84
N PRO A 105 -18.84 3.58 -10.88
CA PRO A 105 -18.40 3.56 -9.49
C PRO A 105 -18.33 2.11 -8.98
N GLN A 106 -17.10 1.67 -8.69
CA GLN A 106 -16.83 0.32 -8.21
C GLN A 106 -17.73 0.07 -7.00
N LYS A 107 -18.65 -0.89 -7.10
CA LYS A 107 -19.46 -1.32 -5.96
C LYS A 107 -18.48 -1.69 -4.86
N ARG A 108 -18.58 -1.02 -3.70
CA ARG A 108 -17.76 -1.32 -2.52
C ARG A 108 -17.77 -2.84 -2.36
N PRO A 109 -16.60 -3.50 -2.28
CA PRO A 109 -16.56 -4.94 -2.18
C PRO A 109 -17.43 -5.32 -0.98
N ARG A 110 -18.47 -6.13 -1.23
CA ARG A 110 -19.17 -6.81 -0.16
C ARG A 110 -18.08 -7.55 0.59
N VAL A 111 -17.92 -7.26 1.88
CA VAL A 111 -16.97 -7.99 2.74
C VAL A 111 -17.50 -9.42 2.80
N GLU A 112 -17.11 -10.24 1.83
CA GLU A 112 -17.33 -11.67 1.84
C GLU A 112 -16.39 -12.21 2.90
N LYS A 113 -16.97 -12.82 3.95
CA LYS A 113 -16.21 -13.56 4.93
C LYS A 113 -15.34 -14.55 4.15
N ALA A 114 -14.03 -14.50 4.37
CA ALA A 114 -13.06 -15.36 3.69
C ALA A 114 -13.56 -16.80 3.72
N SER A 115 -13.89 -17.35 2.54
CA SER A 115 -14.21 -18.77 2.41
C SER A 115 -12.96 -19.57 2.73
N GLU A 116 -13.11 -20.72 3.38
CA GLU A 116 -11.98 -21.57 3.80
C GLU A 116 -11.04 -21.90 2.62
N GLU A 117 -11.59 -22.06 1.42
CA GLU A 117 -10.84 -22.30 0.18
C GLU A 117 -9.85 -21.17 -0.16
N SER A 118 -10.24 -19.92 0.06
CA SER A 118 -9.37 -18.76 -0.21
C SER A 118 -8.17 -18.70 0.76
N MET A 119 -8.38 -19.10 2.02
CA MET A 119 -7.33 -19.18 3.03
C MET A 119 -6.35 -20.33 2.76
N VAL A 120 -6.85 -21.45 2.22
CA VAL A 120 -6.00 -22.59 1.81
C VAL A 120 -5.13 -22.21 0.61
N ASN A 121 -5.68 -21.50 -0.37
CA ASN A 121 -4.93 -21.03 -1.54
C ASN A 121 -3.83 -20.03 -1.16
N ASP A 122 -4.10 -19.10 -0.24
CA ASP A 122 -3.10 -18.12 0.24
C ASP A 122 -1.96 -18.80 1.02
N ARG A 123 -2.27 -19.83 1.82
CA ARG A 123 -1.25 -20.65 2.51
C ARG A 123 -0.36 -21.40 1.52
N LYS A 124 -0.95 -22.01 0.49
CA LYS A 124 -0.21 -22.74 -0.54
C LYS A 124 0.71 -21.80 -1.34
N LEU A 125 0.25 -20.58 -1.64
CA LEU A 125 1.04 -19.54 -2.29
C LEU A 125 2.26 -19.12 -1.45
N LYS A 126 2.08 -18.92 -0.14
CA LYS A 126 3.17 -18.60 0.78
C LYS A 126 4.22 -19.70 0.87
N GLU A 127 3.79 -20.96 0.86
CA GLU A 127 4.70 -22.11 0.89
C GLU A 127 5.53 -22.24 -0.40
N VAL A 128 4.94 -21.94 -1.55
CA VAL A 128 5.66 -21.91 -2.83
C VAL A 128 6.66 -20.76 -2.87
N LEU A 129 6.27 -19.57 -2.39
CA LEU A 129 7.17 -18.41 -2.35
C LEU A 129 8.36 -18.63 -1.41
N GLY A 130 8.16 -19.26 -0.25
CA GLY A 130 9.25 -19.59 0.68
C GLY A 130 10.16 -20.75 0.23
N LYS A 131 9.86 -21.41 -0.89
CA LYS A 131 10.75 -22.38 -1.55
C LYS A 131 11.59 -21.76 -2.67
N VAL A 132 11.20 -20.57 -3.14
CA VAL A 132 11.86 -19.86 -4.26
C VAL A 132 12.79 -18.76 -3.77
N PHE A 133 12.50 -18.19 -2.60
CA PHE A 133 13.33 -17.21 -1.90
C PHE A 133 13.86 -17.78 -0.58
#